data_AF-A0A962VR97-F1
#
_entry.id   AF-A0A962VR97-F1
#
_cell.length_a   1.000
_cell.length_b   1.000
_cell.length_c   1.000
_cell.angle_alpha   90.00
_cell.angle_beta   90.00
_cell.angle_gamma   90.00
#
_symmetry.space_group_name_H-M   'P 1'
#
loop_
_entity.id
_entity.type
_entity.pdbx_description
1 polymer ?
#
loop_
_entity_poly.entity_id
_entity_poly.type
_entity_poly.pdbx_seq_one_letter_code
_entity_poly.pdbx_strand_id
1 'polypeptide(L)'
;MHLQNQSLQRRIGVIGLTFIGVTTTIGSGWLFASYRAAQIAGPAAIVSWLIGAAAMMLIGLCLAEVSARLPASGGLGRYLEYTHGSLASFIIAWVNWLGFAAVIPSEASATVEYLAAQPALNGLLDPATQEMTTIGLLTASGFMVGYLLLNYWSLKLLLSTTTAVTLFKLITPLLTAGLLLSESFHAENFGVGPTEFAPNGWDA
;
A
#
# COMPACT_ATOMS: atom_id res chain seq x y z
N MET A 1 -42.81 -7.51 6.49
CA MET A 1 -41.64 -7.47 5.60
C MET A 1 -40.52 -8.23 6.30
N HIS A 2 -40.36 -9.53 6.01
CA HIS A 2 -39.32 -10.37 6.61
C HIS A 2 -37.98 -10.04 5.96
N LEU A 3 -37.14 -9.25 6.62
CA LEU A 3 -35.73 -9.16 6.28
C LEU A 3 -35.13 -10.53 6.59
N GLN A 4 -34.83 -11.31 5.54
CA GLN A 4 -34.06 -12.54 5.67
C GLN A 4 -32.73 -12.18 6.33
N ASN A 5 -32.55 -12.62 7.58
CA ASN A 5 -31.25 -12.71 8.24
C ASN A 5 -30.42 -13.74 7.48
N GLN A 6 -29.81 -13.35 6.35
CA GLN A 6 -28.69 -14.09 5.79
C GLN A 6 -27.53 -13.92 6.75
N SER A 7 -27.40 -14.87 7.68
CA SER A 7 -26.23 -14.94 8.55
C SER A 7 -24.98 -15.06 7.69
N LEU A 8 -24.02 -14.17 7.89
CA LEU A 8 -22.75 -14.20 7.17
C LEU A 8 -22.04 -15.52 7.50
N GLN A 9 -21.85 -16.35 6.49
CA GLN A 9 -21.16 -17.62 6.66
C GLN A 9 -19.65 -17.38 6.79
N ARG A 10 -19.07 -17.77 7.93
CA ARG A 10 -17.61 -17.80 8.11
C ARG A 10 -17.02 -18.90 7.22
N ARG A 11 -16.52 -18.51 6.04
CA ARG A 11 -15.91 -19.42 5.05
C ARG A 11 -14.39 -19.36 5.02
N ILE A 12 -13.78 -18.37 5.67
CA ILE A 12 -12.32 -18.13 5.64
C ILE A 12 -11.77 -18.35 7.06
N GLY A 13 -10.75 -19.21 7.18
CA GLY A 13 -10.05 -19.47 8.44
C GLY A 13 -9.08 -18.36 8.82
N VAL A 14 -8.53 -18.42 10.05
CA VAL A 14 -7.64 -17.38 10.61
C VAL A 14 -6.44 -17.10 9.70
N ILE A 15 -5.73 -18.13 9.24
CA ILE A 15 -4.57 -17.97 8.35
C ILE A 15 -4.96 -17.27 7.05
N GLY A 16 -6.11 -17.65 6.46
CA GLY A 16 -6.62 -17.03 5.25
C GLY A 16 -6.98 -15.56 5.46
N LEU A 17 -7.61 -15.22 6.59
CA LEU A 17 -7.90 -13.83 6.95
C LEU A 17 -6.64 -13.00 7.20
N THR A 18 -5.62 -13.59 7.85
CA THR A 18 -4.31 -12.94 8.04
C THR A 18 -3.64 -12.67 6.70
N PHE A 19 -3.61 -13.66 5.79
CA PHE A 19 -3.01 -13.47 4.47
C PHE A 19 -3.77 -12.47 3.61
N ILE A 20 -5.10 -12.42 3.68
CA ILE A 20 -5.88 -11.35 3.06
C ILE A 20 -5.40 -9.99 3.59
N GLY A 21 -5.35 -9.81 4.92
CA GLY A 21 -4.91 -8.55 5.53
C GLY A 21 -3.49 -8.13 5.12
N VAL A 22 -2.55 -9.06 5.11
CA VAL A 22 -1.17 -8.81 4.66
C VAL A 22 -1.15 -8.42 3.17
N THR A 23 -1.86 -9.15 2.32
CA THR A 23 -1.88 -8.91 0.86
C THR A 23 -2.51 -7.59 0.50
N THR A 24 -3.55 -7.17 1.24
CA THR A 24 -4.23 -5.88 1.03
C THR A 24 -3.39 -4.69 1.50
N THR A 25 -2.43 -4.92 2.41
CA THR A 25 -1.53 -3.88 2.92
C THR A 25 -0.34 -3.65 1.99
N ILE A 26 0.16 -4.71 1.33
CA ILE A 26 1.31 -4.62 0.42
C ILE A 26 0.85 -4.13 -0.96
N GLY A 27 1.04 -2.83 -1.20
CA GLY A 27 0.88 -2.16 -2.51
C GLY A 27 2.22 -1.74 -3.12
N SER A 28 2.18 -0.85 -4.10
CA SER A 28 3.37 -0.26 -4.75
C SER A 28 4.26 0.59 -3.82
N GLY A 29 3.77 0.91 -2.61
CA GLY A 29 4.45 1.77 -1.63
C GLY A 29 5.81 1.26 -1.15
N TRP A 30 6.08 -0.05 -1.12
CA TRP A 30 7.40 -0.55 -0.69
C TRP A 30 8.54 -0.09 -1.59
N LEU A 31 8.26 0.17 -2.88
CA LEU A 31 9.24 0.66 -3.85
C LEU A 31 9.29 2.19 -3.82
N PHE A 32 8.15 2.84 -4.11
CA PHE A 32 8.11 4.29 -4.32
C PHE A 32 8.17 5.08 -3.01
N ALA A 33 7.55 4.62 -1.92
CA ALA A 33 7.67 5.33 -0.64
C ALA A 33 9.10 5.22 -0.11
N SER A 34 9.75 4.07 -0.26
CA SER A 34 11.17 3.89 0.10
C SER A 34 12.09 4.78 -0.74
N TYR A 35 11.86 4.82 -2.07
CA TYR A 35 12.59 5.71 -2.99
C TYR A 35 12.44 7.18 -2.60
N ARG A 36 11.19 7.68 -2.46
CA ARG A 36 10.93 9.08 -2.12
C ARG A 36 11.43 9.43 -0.71
N ALA A 37 11.27 8.54 0.27
CA ALA A 37 11.79 8.76 1.62
C ALA A 37 13.32 8.85 1.62
N ALA A 38 14.01 8.00 0.84
CA ALA A 38 15.46 8.06 0.67
C ALA A 38 15.90 9.33 -0.09
N GLN A 39 15.12 9.81 -1.07
CA GLN A 39 15.42 11.09 -1.74
C GLN A 39 15.35 12.28 -0.79
N ILE A 40 14.41 12.27 0.17
CA ILE A 40 14.19 13.39 1.09
C ILE A 40 15.13 13.32 2.31
N ALA A 41 15.27 12.15 2.92
CA ALA A 41 15.96 11.98 4.21
C ALA A 41 17.25 11.15 4.11
N GLY A 42 17.62 10.66 2.93
CA GLY A 42 18.79 9.79 2.76
C GLY A 42 18.73 8.56 3.68
N PRO A 43 19.85 8.14 4.29
CA PRO A 43 19.89 7.03 5.23
C PRO A 43 18.99 7.23 6.46
N ALA A 44 18.75 8.47 6.89
CA ALA A 44 17.90 8.79 8.03
C ALA A 44 16.41 8.44 7.79
N ALA A 45 16.01 8.12 6.56
CA ALA A 45 14.68 7.59 6.24
C ALA A 45 14.30 6.39 7.12
N ILE A 46 15.27 5.57 7.55
CA ILE A 46 15.02 4.43 8.45
C ILE A 46 14.34 4.83 9.76
N VAL A 47 14.63 6.03 10.27
CA VAL A 47 14.01 6.54 11.51
C VAL A 47 12.52 6.79 11.30
N SER A 48 12.15 7.38 10.16
CA SER A 48 10.74 7.60 9.81
C SER A 48 9.96 6.28 9.66
N TRP A 49 10.58 5.26 9.07
CA TRP A 49 10.00 3.93 8.96
C TRP A 49 9.78 3.26 10.32
N LEU A 50 10.74 3.38 11.25
CA LEU A 50 10.61 2.83 12.60
C LEU A 50 9.49 3.52 13.39
N ILE A 51 9.40 4.84 13.32
CA ILE A 51 8.32 5.62 13.96
C ILE A 51 6.96 5.23 13.35
N GLY A 52 6.88 5.17 12.02
CA GLY A 52 5.66 4.77 11.31
C GLY A 52 5.24 3.35 11.67
N ALA A 53 6.17 2.40 11.72
CA ALA A 53 5.90 1.02 12.12
C ALA A 53 5.37 0.94 13.56
N ALA A 54 5.97 1.66 14.50
CA ALA A 54 5.50 1.72 15.88
C ALA A 54 4.08 2.31 15.99
N ALA A 55 3.82 3.44 15.30
CA ALA A 55 2.51 4.07 15.28
C ALA A 55 1.44 3.14 14.67
N MET A 56 1.73 2.51 13.54
CA MET A 56 0.81 1.57 12.88
C MET A 56 0.57 0.33 13.72
N MET A 57 1.57 -0.15 14.45
CA MET A 57 1.42 -1.27 15.38
C MET A 57 0.45 -0.93 16.51
N LEU A 58 0.58 0.26 17.12
CA LEU A 58 -0.34 0.72 18.16
C LEU A 58 -1.77 0.83 17.64
N ILE A 59 -1.96 1.44 16.46
CA ILE A 59 -3.28 1.52 15.80
C ILE A 59 -3.85 0.12 15.54
N GLY A 60 -3.02 -0.80 15.02
CA GLY A 60 -3.40 -2.18 14.74
C GLY A 60 -3.83 -2.94 15.99
N LEU A 61 -3.12 -2.78 17.11
CA LEU A 61 -3.47 -3.42 18.39
C LEU A 61 -4.79 -2.89 18.95
N CYS A 62 -5.00 -1.57 18.94
CA CYS A 62 -6.26 -0.96 19.34
C CYS A 62 -7.43 -1.47 18.48
N LEU A 63 -7.23 -1.53 17.17
CA LEU A 63 -8.27 -2.02 16.26
C LEU A 63 -8.53 -3.53 16.46
N ALA A 64 -7.50 -4.32 16.75
CA ALA A 64 -7.65 -5.74 17.04
C ALA A 64 -8.49 -5.97 18.32
N GLU A 65 -8.26 -5.19 19.38
CA GLU A 65 -9.03 -5.27 20.62
C GLU A 65 -10.51 -4.91 20.40
N VAL A 66 -10.79 -3.82 19.67
CA VAL A 66 -12.15 -3.40 19.33
C VAL A 66 -12.84 -4.45 18.46
N SER A 67 -12.15 -4.96 17.43
CA SER A 67 -12.70 -5.93 16.49
C SER A 67 -13.00 -7.28 17.16
N ALA A 68 -12.23 -7.66 18.18
CA ALA A 68 -12.47 -8.86 18.97
C ALA A 68 -13.71 -8.73 19.87
N ARG A 69 -13.98 -7.53 20.42
CA ARG A 69 -15.13 -7.27 21.29
C ARG A 69 -16.44 -7.01 20.52
N LEU A 70 -16.34 -6.41 19.34
CA LEU A 70 -17.49 -6.03 18.50
C LEU A 70 -17.41 -6.76 17.15
N PRO A 71 -17.82 -8.04 17.07
CA PRO A 71 -17.79 -8.83 15.84
C PRO A 71 -18.95 -8.46 14.91
N ALA A 72 -19.07 -7.18 14.56
CA ALA A 72 -20.07 -6.67 13.63
C ALA A 72 -19.48 -6.54 12.22
N SER A 73 -20.27 -6.90 11.20
CA SER A 73 -19.94 -6.61 9.81
C SER A 73 -20.10 -5.11 9.53
N GLY A 74 -19.11 -4.49 8.89
CA GLY A 74 -19.12 -3.06 8.55
C GLY A 74 -17.84 -2.30 8.91
N GLY A 75 -16.89 -2.94 9.59
CA GLY A 75 -15.57 -2.37 9.88
C GLY A 75 -15.62 -1.10 10.72
N LEU A 76 -14.66 -0.19 10.47
CA LEU A 76 -14.48 1.06 11.22
C LEU A 76 -15.74 1.93 11.29
N GLY A 77 -16.55 1.98 10.23
CA GLY A 77 -17.80 2.73 10.22
C GLY A 77 -18.75 2.26 11.32
N ARG A 78 -18.95 0.95 11.43
CA ARG A 78 -19.83 0.36 12.45
C ARG A 78 -19.33 0.59 13.88
N TYR A 79 -18.02 0.56 14.09
CA TYR A 79 -17.42 0.83 15.41
C TYR A 79 -17.61 2.27 15.86
N LEU A 80 -17.49 3.23 14.92
CA LEU A 80 -17.72 4.63 15.20
C LEU A 80 -19.20 4.95 15.42
N GLU A 81 -20.11 4.24 14.75
CA GLU A 81 -21.55 4.39 14.99
C GLU A 81 -21.91 4.07 16.45
N TYR A 82 -21.34 3.02 17.03
CA TYR A 82 -21.60 2.62 18.41
C TYR A 82 -21.07 3.59 19.46
N THR A 83 -20.02 4.36 19.13
CA THR A 83 -19.29 5.17 20.11
C THR A 83 -19.54 6.68 19.95
N HIS A 84 -19.72 7.15 18.71
CA HIS A 84 -19.78 8.58 18.35
C HIS A 84 -21.04 8.93 17.52
N GLY A 85 -21.92 7.94 17.26
CA GLY A 85 -23.17 8.14 16.57
C GLY A 85 -23.08 8.14 15.03
N SER A 86 -24.23 8.33 14.39
CA SER A 86 -24.41 8.14 12.95
C SER A 86 -23.63 9.16 12.10
N LEU A 87 -23.50 10.41 12.54
CA LEU A 87 -22.76 11.43 11.79
C LEU A 87 -21.26 11.10 11.71
N ALA A 88 -20.63 10.73 12.83
CA ALA A 88 -19.23 10.33 12.85
C ALA A 88 -18.99 9.08 11.98
N SER A 89 -19.89 8.09 12.08
CA SER A 89 -19.89 6.90 11.21
C SER A 89 -20.03 7.25 9.72
N PHE A 90 -20.86 8.23 9.38
CA PHE A 90 -21.04 8.67 8.00
C PHE A 90 -19.77 9.33 7.46
N ILE A 91 -19.17 10.24 8.23
CA ILE A 91 -17.94 10.94 7.84
C ILE A 91 -16.81 9.93 7.63
N ILE A 92 -16.58 9.01 8.57
CA ILE A 92 -15.50 8.01 8.41
C ILE A 92 -15.75 7.08 7.23
N ALA A 93 -17.01 6.72 6.94
CA ALA A 93 -17.34 5.89 5.79
C ALA A 93 -16.95 6.57 4.49
N TRP A 94 -17.21 7.89 4.36
CA TRP A 94 -16.77 8.68 3.21
C TRP A 94 -15.26 8.81 3.11
N VAL A 95 -14.58 9.10 4.22
CA VAL A 95 -13.11 9.17 4.24
C VAL A 95 -12.49 7.84 3.81
N ASN A 96 -13.00 6.73 4.33
CA ASN A 96 -12.54 5.38 3.98
C ASN A 96 -12.82 5.05 2.50
N TRP A 97 -14.00 5.44 1.99
CA TRP A 97 -14.32 5.26 0.58
C TRP A 97 -13.38 6.05 -0.34
N LEU A 98 -13.11 7.32 -0.02
CA LEU A 98 -12.16 8.15 -0.76
C LEU A 98 -10.73 7.56 -0.71
N GLY A 99 -10.32 7.04 0.45
CA GLY A 99 -9.06 6.34 0.61
C GLY A 99 -8.95 5.14 -0.34
N PHE A 100 -9.99 4.30 -0.43
CA PHE A 100 -10.01 3.19 -1.38
C PHE A 100 -10.09 3.63 -2.84
N ALA A 101 -10.82 4.71 -3.14
CA ALA A 101 -10.91 5.27 -4.50
C ALA A 101 -9.54 5.74 -5.02
N ALA A 102 -8.66 6.24 -4.13
CA ALA A 102 -7.32 6.67 -4.47
C ALA A 102 -6.33 5.52 -4.76
N VAL A 103 -6.64 4.28 -4.36
CA VAL A 103 -5.74 3.13 -4.57
C VAL A 103 -5.57 2.80 -6.05
N ILE A 104 -6.65 2.81 -6.83
CA ILE A 104 -6.61 2.41 -8.26
C ILE A 104 -5.73 3.38 -9.09
N PRO A 105 -5.92 4.72 -9.00
CA PRO A 105 -5.00 5.66 -9.63
C PRO A 105 -3.54 5.48 -9.17
N SER A 106 -3.32 5.28 -7.87
CA SER A 106 -1.96 5.12 -7.32
C SER A 106 -1.23 3.92 -7.94
N GLU A 107 -1.89 2.78 -8.08
CA GLU A 107 -1.30 1.58 -8.69
C GLU A 107 -1.09 1.74 -10.21
N ALA A 108 -1.97 2.50 -10.89
CA ALA A 108 -1.81 2.81 -12.31
C ALA A 108 -0.63 3.77 -12.56
N SER A 109 -0.48 4.80 -11.73
CA SER A 109 0.67 5.72 -11.76
C SER A 109 1.97 4.99 -11.48
N ALA A 110 2.00 4.15 -10.44
CA ALA A 110 3.15 3.30 -10.12
C ALA A 110 3.56 2.39 -11.29
N THR A 111 2.59 1.82 -11.99
CA THR A 111 2.85 0.98 -13.18
C THR A 111 3.47 1.78 -14.31
N VAL A 112 2.99 3.00 -14.58
CA VAL A 112 3.57 3.88 -15.60
C VAL A 112 4.97 4.35 -15.22
N GLU A 113 5.20 4.71 -13.96
CA GLU A 113 6.52 5.11 -13.45
C GLU A 113 7.53 3.96 -13.62
N TYR A 114 7.10 2.72 -13.36
CA TYR A 114 7.93 1.54 -13.59
C TYR A 114 8.21 1.30 -15.09
N LEU A 115 7.22 1.46 -15.96
CA LEU A 115 7.39 1.31 -17.40
C LEU A 115 8.34 2.36 -17.97
N ALA A 116 8.29 3.59 -17.45
CA ALA A 116 9.15 4.69 -17.89
C ALA A 116 10.64 4.44 -17.63
N ALA A 117 11.00 3.55 -16.70
CA ALA A 117 12.38 3.15 -16.46
C ALA A 117 13.00 2.42 -17.68
N GLN A 118 12.19 1.87 -18.58
CA GLN A 118 12.67 1.26 -19.82
C GLN A 118 13.03 2.35 -20.84
N PRO A 119 14.23 2.32 -21.48
CA PRO A 119 14.66 3.36 -22.41
C PRO A 119 13.68 3.65 -23.55
N ALA A 120 12.95 2.63 -24.02
CA ALA A 120 11.93 2.76 -25.06
C ALA A 120 10.66 3.52 -24.63
N LEU A 121 10.42 3.64 -23.32
CA LEU A 121 9.22 4.22 -22.72
C LEU A 121 9.52 5.43 -21.82
N ASN A 122 10.76 5.92 -21.82
CA ASN A 122 11.17 7.07 -21.00
C ASN A 122 10.33 8.34 -21.26
N GLY A 123 9.75 8.50 -22.45
CA GLY A 123 8.85 9.62 -22.77
C GLY A 123 7.52 9.66 -21.99
N LEU A 124 7.23 8.65 -21.15
CA LEU A 124 6.07 8.66 -20.26
C LEU A 124 6.26 9.62 -19.07
N LEU A 125 7.50 9.93 -18.71
CA LEU A 125 7.85 10.91 -17.69
C LEU A 125 8.63 12.07 -18.31
N ASP A 126 8.44 13.27 -17.77
CA ASP A 126 9.26 14.40 -18.13
C ASP A 126 10.68 14.19 -17.56
N PRO A 127 11.74 14.25 -18.40
CA PRO A 127 13.11 14.04 -17.92
C PRO A 127 13.53 15.03 -16.83
N ALA A 128 13.03 16.26 -16.86
CA ALA A 128 13.43 17.34 -15.95
C ALA A 128 12.66 17.31 -14.62
N THR A 129 11.34 17.11 -14.67
CA THR A 129 10.50 17.18 -13.46
C THR A 129 10.22 15.80 -12.84
N GLN A 130 10.48 14.71 -13.58
CA GLN A 130 10.05 13.35 -13.20
C GLN A 130 8.53 13.23 -12.98
N GLU A 131 7.75 14.17 -13.53
CA GLU A 131 6.29 14.13 -13.52
C GLU A 131 5.77 13.40 -14.76
N MET A 132 4.53 12.90 -14.69
CA MET A 132 3.91 12.21 -15.81
C MET A 132 3.62 13.18 -16.95
N THR A 133 4.10 12.86 -18.15
CA THR A 133 3.73 13.60 -19.36
C THR A 133 2.26 13.35 -19.69
N THR A 134 1.68 14.14 -20.60
CA THR A 134 0.32 13.89 -21.09
C THR A 134 0.14 12.47 -21.63
N ILE A 135 1.16 11.91 -22.30
CA ILE A 135 1.15 10.53 -22.78
C ILE A 135 1.20 9.54 -21.60
N GLY A 136 2.01 9.84 -20.58
CA GLY A 136 2.04 9.10 -19.32
C GLY A 136 0.66 9.04 -18.65
N LEU A 137 -0.02 10.19 -18.53
CA LEU A 137 -1.36 10.30 -17.94
C LEU A 137 -2.42 9.52 -18.74
N LEU A 138 -2.38 9.58 -20.07
CA LEU A 138 -3.27 8.78 -20.92
C LEU A 138 -3.01 7.28 -20.75
N THR A 139 -1.75 6.89 -20.62
CA THR A 139 -1.34 5.50 -20.39
C THR A 139 -1.84 5.00 -19.03
N ALA A 140 -1.68 5.79 -17.96
CA ALA A 140 -2.20 5.46 -16.64
C ALA A 140 -3.73 5.36 -16.65
N SER A 141 -4.41 6.27 -17.34
CA SER A 141 -5.87 6.22 -17.51
C SER A 141 -6.29 4.92 -18.22
N GLY A 142 -5.53 4.48 -19.22
CA GLY A 142 -5.71 3.17 -19.86
C GLY A 142 -5.57 2.00 -18.90
N PHE A 143 -4.52 2.01 -18.05
CA PHE A 143 -4.36 1.00 -17.00
C PHE A 143 -5.51 1.00 -15.99
N MET A 144 -6.01 2.17 -15.57
CA MET A 144 -7.16 2.28 -14.68
C MET A 144 -8.41 1.62 -15.28
N VAL A 145 -8.68 1.85 -16.57
CA VAL A 145 -9.78 1.17 -17.28
C VAL A 145 -9.54 -0.34 -17.33
N GLY A 146 -8.30 -0.78 -17.58
CA GLY A 146 -7.92 -2.18 -17.51
C GLY A 146 -8.20 -2.81 -16.14
N TYR A 147 -7.79 -2.16 -15.06
CA TYR A 147 -8.04 -2.62 -13.69
C TYR A 147 -9.53 -2.66 -13.35
N LEU A 148 -10.33 -1.71 -13.85
CA LEU A 148 -11.78 -1.73 -13.71
C LEU A 148 -12.38 -2.98 -14.37
N LEU A 149 -11.99 -3.28 -15.61
CA LEU A 149 -12.47 -4.46 -16.35
C LEU A 149 -12.04 -5.76 -15.65
N LEU A 150 -10.79 -5.82 -15.19
CA LEU A 150 -10.29 -6.96 -14.42
C LEU A 150 -11.06 -7.14 -13.11
N ASN A 151 -11.34 -6.06 -12.37
CA ASN A 151 -12.16 -6.12 -11.16
C ASN A 151 -13.57 -6.67 -11.44
N TYR A 152 -14.17 -6.26 -12.56
CA TYR A 152 -15.49 -6.73 -12.96
C TYR A 152 -15.51 -8.24 -13.28
N TRP A 153 -14.50 -8.74 -14.00
CA TRP A 153 -14.43 -10.16 -14.40
C TRP A 153 -13.82 -11.10 -13.36
N SER A 154 -13.01 -10.61 -12.42
CA SER A 154 -12.22 -11.46 -11.49
C SER A 154 -13.00 -12.02 -10.29
N LEU A 155 -14.32 -11.82 -10.23
CA LEU A 155 -15.15 -12.17 -9.06
C LEU A 155 -15.10 -13.64 -8.62
N LYS A 156 -14.75 -14.59 -9.51
CA LYS A 156 -14.58 -16.02 -9.16
C LYS A 156 -13.13 -16.46 -8.97
N LEU A 157 -12.16 -15.70 -9.45
CA LEU A 157 -10.73 -16.05 -9.42
C LEU A 157 -10.03 -15.60 -8.13
N LEU A 158 -10.51 -14.51 -7.51
CA LEU A 158 -9.87 -13.86 -6.36
C LEU A 158 -9.73 -14.77 -5.14
N LEU A 159 -10.73 -15.62 -4.88
CA LEU A 159 -10.77 -16.47 -3.68
C LEU A 159 -9.85 -17.70 -3.78
N SER A 160 -9.52 -18.18 -4.99
CA SER A 160 -8.66 -19.35 -5.17
C SER A 160 -7.17 -19.01 -5.27
N THR A 161 -6.82 -17.75 -5.52
CA THR A 161 -5.42 -17.33 -5.79
C THR A 161 -4.81 -16.42 -4.73
N THR A 162 -5.56 -16.03 -3.68
CA THR A 162 -5.07 -15.08 -2.66
C THR A 162 -3.72 -15.51 -2.07
N THR A 163 -3.56 -16.76 -1.63
CA THR A 163 -2.29 -17.25 -1.05
C THR A 163 -1.10 -17.12 -2.01
N ALA A 164 -1.29 -17.46 -3.29
CA ALA A 164 -0.23 -17.36 -4.29
C ALA A 164 0.17 -15.89 -4.51
N VAL A 165 -0.81 -14.99 -4.59
CA VAL A 165 -0.59 -13.55 -4.71
C VAL A 165 0.12 -13.00 -3.47
N THR A 166 -0.26 -13.43 -2.26
CA THR A 166 0.41 -13.04 -1.01
C THR A 166 1.89 -13.41 -1.06
N LEU A 167 2.20 -14.66 -1.40
CA LEU A 167 3.57 -15.14 -1.44
C LEU A 167 4.38 -14.42 -2.50
N PHE A 168 3.84 -14.24 -3.71
CA PHE A 168 4.51 -13.47 -4.76
C PHE A 168 4.80 -12.03 -4.31
N LYS A 169 3.82 -11.37 -3.68
CA LYS A 169 3.96 -10.00 -3.14
C LYS A 169 4.93 -9.87 -1.96
N LEU A 170 5.17 -10.94 -1.21
CA LEU A 170 6.16 -10.96 -0.11
C LEU A 170 7.56 -11.30 -0.61
N ILE A 171 7.65 -12.28 -1.50
CA ILE A 171 8.93 -12.75 -2.05
C ILE A 171 9.56 -11.67 -2.91
N THR A 172 8.77 -10.98 -3.75
CA THR A 172 9.32 -9.98 -4.70
C THR A 172 10.11 -8.88 -3.98
N PRO A 173 9.55 -8.14 -2.99
CA PRO A 173 10.32 -7.13 -2.26
C PRO A 173 11.55 -7.69 -1.53
N LEU A 174 11.42 -8.87 -0.92
CA LEU A 174 12.52 -9.50 -0.17
C LEU A 174 13.67 -9.91 -1.10
N LEU A 175 13.35 -10.49 -2.25
CA LEU A 175 14.34 -10.84 -3.27
C LEU A 175 14.99 -9.58 -3.83
N THR A 176 14.20 -8.56 -4.19
CA THR A 176 14.74 -7.28 -4.69
C THR A 176 15.67 -6.65 -3.66
N ALA A 177 15.28 -6.59 -2.39
CA ALA A 177 16.13 -6.08 -1.31
C ALA A 177 17.43 -6.90 -1.19
N GLY A 178 17.35 -8.23 -1.21
CA GLY A 178 18.52 -9.11 -1.15
C GLY A 178 19.48 -8.90 -2.33
N LEU A 179 18.96 -8.76 -3.55
CA LEU A 179 19.76 -8.50 -4.75
C LEU A 179 20.41 -7.11 -4.73
N LEU A 180 19.68 -6.09 -4.31
CA LEU A 180 20.23 -4.74 -4.16
C LEU A 180 21.32 -4.71 -3.09
N LEU A 181 21.15 -5.44 -1.99
CA LEU A 181 22.19 -5.57 -0.97
C LEU A 181 23.38 -6.41 -1.45
N SER A 182 23.21 -7.37 -2.36
CA SER A 182 24.37 -8.09 -2.90
C SER A 182 25.19 -7.26 -3.90
N GLU A 183 24.52 -6.44 -4.72
CA GLU A 183 25.17 -5.67 -5.80
C GLU A 183 25.64 -4.28 -5.33
N SER A 184 24.90 -3.64 -4.43
CA SER A 184 25.11 -2.22 -4.06
C SER A 184 25.55 -2.03 -2.61
N PHE A 185 25.99 -3.09 -1.92
CA PHE A 185 26.50 -2.97 -0.56
C PHE A 185 27.97 -2.55 -0.56
N HIS A 186 28.19 -1.28 -0.26
CA HIS A 186 29.51 -0.71 -0.04
C HIS A 186 29.68 -0.46 1.47
N ALA A 187 30.42 -1.34 2.14
CA ALA A 187 30.68 -1.23 3.59
C ALA A 187 31.36 0.10 3.98
N GLU A 188 32.07 0.71 3.04
CA GLU A 188 32.74 2.01 3.18
C GLU A 188 31.75 3.18 3.35
N ASN A 189 30.49 3.02 2.95
CA ASN A 189 29.44 4.02 3.18
C ASN A 189 28.95 4.04 4.64
N PHE A 190 29.37 3.09 5.49
CA PHE A 190 29.12 3.09 6.93
C PHE A 190 30.27 3.78 7.69
N GLY A 191 30.53 5.04 7.37
CA GLY A 191 31.40 5.91 8.18
C GLY A 191 30.69 6.39 9.45
N VAL A 192 31.46 6.67 10.50
CA VAL A 192 30.98 7.11 11.83
C VAL A 192 31.38 8.57 12.09
N GLY A 193 30.93 9.48 11.24
CA GLY A 193 31.07 10.93 11.39
C GLY A 193 29.73 11.60 11.74
N PRO A 194 29.72 12.70 12.53
CA PRO A 194 28.50 13.45 12.87
C PRO A 194 27.77 14.08 11.65
N THR A 195 28.33 13.96 10.44
CA THR A 195 27.78 14.41 9.15
C THR A 195 27.36 13.26 8.21
N GLU A 196 27.49 11.99 8.63
CA GLU A 196 27.39 10.82 7.72
C GLU A 196 26.07 10.03 7.84
N PHE A 197 25.27 10.26 8.89
CA PHE A 197 23.92 9.66 9.00
C PHE A 197 22.88 10.35 8.09
N ALA A 198 23.22 11.50 7.50
CA ALA A 198 22.36 12.28 6.61
C ALA A 198 23.17 13.08 5.55
N PRO A 199 23.98 12.44 4.68
CA PRO A 199 24.89 13.16 3.78
C PRO A 199 24.17 13.97 2.70
N ASN A 200 22.85 13.79 2.52
CA ASN A 200 21.98 14.61 1.66
C ASN A 200 20.56 14.82 2.24
N GLY A 201 20.36 14.98 3.57
CA GLY A 201 19.00 15.37 4.04
C GLY A 201 18.74 15.57 5.54
N TRP A 202 18.56 16.84 5.92
CA TRP A 202 17.50 17.32 6.84
C TRP A 202 17.06 18.77 6.50
N ASP A 203 17.84 19.51 5.71
CA ASP A 203 17.46 20.69 4.91
C ASP A 203 18.48 20.81 3.74
N ALA A 204 18.34 19.99 2.69
CA ALA A 204 19.10 20.13 1.44
C ALA A 204 18.17 20.57 0.30
#